data_AF-A0A6G3ZDA7-F1
#
_entry.id   AF-A0A6G3ZDA7-F1
#
_cell.length_a   1.000
_cell.length_b   1.000
_cell.length_c   1.000
_cell.angle_alpha   90.00
_cell.angle_beta   90.00
_cell.angle_gamma   90.00
#
_symmetry.space_group_name_H-M   'P 1'
#
loop_
_entity.id
_entity.type
_entity.pdbx_description
1 polymer ?
#
loop_
_entity_poly.entity_id
_entity_poly.type
_entity_poly.pdbx_seq_one_letter_code
_entity_poly.pdbx_strand_id
1 'polypeptide(L)'
;GPGWDAVLNKANAEGVAIDKEAGQLPLEILAMVIGCITIYAGLFATGFWVYGETTFGIVATIIAIFGATIIFRILRRLKFE
;
A
#
# COMPACT_ATOMS: atom_id res chain seq x y z
N GLY A 1 -5.25 -7.49 15.21
CA GLY A 1 -4.80 -8.43 14.15
C GLY A 1 -4.75 -9.87 14.66
N PRO A 2 -4.49 -10.88 13.81
CA PRO A 2 -4.52 -12.30 14.21
C PRO A 2 -3.50 -12.68 15.31
N GLY A 3 -2.40 -11.93 15.45
CA GLY A 3 -1.44 -12.16 16.55
C GLY A 3 -1.89 -11.73 17.95
N TRP A 4 -3.06 -11.08 18.09
CA TRP A 4 -3.57 -10.57 19.38
C TRP A 4 -4.59 -11.49 20.06
N ASP A 5 -4.85 -12.67 19.49
CA ASP A 5 -5.88 -13.59 20.00
C ASP A 5 -5.61 -14.03 21.44
N ALA A 6 -4.34 -14.23 21.82
CA ALA A 6 -3.97 -14.56 23.20
C ALA A 6 -4.27 -13.44 24.20
N VAL A 7 -4.15 -12.18 23.79
CA VAL A 7 -4.41 -11.00 24.64
C VAL A 7 -5.92 -10.77 24.77
N LEU A 8 -6.66 -10.92 23.68
CA LEU A 8 -8.12 -10.85 23.65
C LEU A 8 -8.76 -11.92 24.54
N ASN A 9 -8.25 -13.14 24.52
CA ASN A 9 -8.73 -14.23 25.37
C ASN A 9 -8.48 -13.96 26.86
N LYS A 10 -7.33 -13.34 27.21
CA LYS A 10 -7.05 -12.90 28.59
C LYS A 10 -7.99 -11.79 29.03
N ALA A 11 -8.20 -10.78 28.19
CA ALA A 11 -9.10 -9.66 28.50
C ALA A 11 -10.55 -10.13 28.72
N ASN A 12 -11.05 -11.04 27.85
CA ASN A 12 -12.36 -11.66 28.02
C ASN A 12 -12.47 -12.48 29.33
N ALA A 13 -11.40 -13.18 29.73
CA ALA A 13 -11.37 -13.93 30.99
C ALA A 13 -11.38 -13.01 32.22
N GLU A 14 -10.87 -11.78 32.10
CA GLU A 14 -10.89 -10.74 33.13
C GLU A 14 -12.17 -9.88 33.07
N GLY A 15 -13.14 -10.23 32.21
CA GLY A 15 -14.41 -9.51 32.06
C GLY A 15 -14.31 -8.19 31.31
N VAL A 16 -13.18 -7.91 30.66
CA VAL A 16 -12.96 -6.72 29.84
C VAL A 16 -13.29 -7.03 28.38
N ALA A 17 -14.38 -6.47 27.89
CA ALA A 17 -14.77 -6.58 26.49
C ALA A 17 -13.90 -5.65 25.62
N ILE A 18 -13.12 -6.23 24.71
CA ILE A 18 -12.32 -5.51 23.72
C ILE A 18 -12.86 -5.86 22.33
N ASP A 19 -13.34 -4.86 21.59
CA ASP A 19 -13.77 -5.05 20.21
C ASP A 19 -12.56 -5.27 19.29
N LYS A 20 -12.56 -6.40 18.58
CA LYS A 20 -11.52 -6.76 17.63
C LYS A 20 -11.80 -6.09 16.29
N GLU A 21 -11.23 -4.92 16.07
CA GLU A 21 -11.29 -4.30 14.76
C GLU A 21 -10.45 -5.04 13.72
N ALA A 22 -11.00 -5.15 12.52
CA ALA A 22 -10.29 -5.66 11.35
C ALA A 22 -9.23 -4.64 10.91
N GLY A 23 -8.02 -4.78 11.44
CA GLY A 23 -6.92 -3.88 11.13
C GLY A 23 -6.59 -3.79 9.63
N GLN A 24 -6.22 -2.60 9.18
CA GLN A 24 -5.92 -2.29 7.77
C GLN A 24 -4.45 -2.54 7.39
N LEU A 25 -3.64 -3.04 8.33
CA LEU A 25 -2.20 -3.31 8.22
C LEU A 25 -1.74 -3.96 6.90
N PRO A 26 -2.36 -5.05 6.41
CA PRO A 26 -1.94 -5.65 5.14
C PRO A 26 -2.13 -4.72 3.94
N LEU A 27 -3.21 -3.92 3.96
CA LEU A 27 -3.53 -2.95 2.90
C LEU A 27 -2.55 -1.76 2.94
N GLU A 28 -2.18 -1.31 4.14
CA GLU A 28 -1.18 -0.25 4.35
C GLU A 28 0.21 -0.66 3.84
N ILE A 29 0.65 -1.88 4.16
CA ILE A 29 1.92 -2.43 3.65
C ILE A 29 1.88 -2.55 2.14
N LEU A 30 0.76 -3.04 1.58
CA LEU A 30 0.59 -3.11 0.13
C LEU A 30 0.68 -1.73 -0.53
N ALA A 31 0.05 -0.71 0.06
CA ALA A 31 0.14 0.67 -0.42
C ALA A 31 1.58 1.19 -0.39
N MET A 32 2.34 0.89 0.67
CA MET A 32 3.75 1.27 0.78
C MET A 32 4.60 0.65 -0.35
N VAL A 33 4.47 -0.66 -0.58
CA VAL A 33 5.24 -1.37 -1.61
C VAL A 33 4.91 -0.82 -3.01
N ILE A 34 3.62 -0.64 -3.30
CA ILE A 34 3.19 -0.05 -4.58
C ILE A 34 3.71 1.39 -4.71
N GLY A 35 3.72 2.15 -3.62
CA GLY A 35 4.34 3.48 -3.52
C GLY A 35 5.80 3.46 -3.95
N CYS A 36 6.62 2.59 -3.36
CA CYS A 36 8.03 2.45 -3.72
C CYS A 36 8.22 2.13 -5.21
N ILE A 37 7.47 1.15 -5.74
CA ILE A 37 7.52 0.76 -7.15
C ILE A 37 7.15 1.93 -8.05
N THR A 38 6.11 2.68 -7.69
CA THR A 38 5.62 3.84 -8.46
C THR A 38 6.67 4.93 -8.59
N ILE A 39 7.35 5.27 -7.48
CA ILE A 39 8.40 6.28 -7.46
C ILE A 39 9.60 5.85 -8.33
N TYR A 40 10.05 4.60 -8.19
CA TYR A 40 11.14 4.10 -9.03
C TYR A 40 10.75 4.04 -10.51
N ALA A 41 9.54 3.62 -10.83
CA ALA A 41 9.04 3.64 -12.21
C ALA A 41 9.05 5.06 -12.81
N GLY A 42 8.65 6.07 -12.04
CA GLY A 42 8.73 7.48 -12.47
C GLY A 42 10.17 7.98 -12.67
N LEU A 43 11.09 7.58 -11.79
CA LEU A 43 12.51 7.91 -11.92
C LEU A 43 13.12 7.30 -13.19
N PHE A 44 12.86 6.01 -13.43
CA PHE A 44 13.32 5.31 -14.64
C PHE A 44 12.67 5.87 -15.91
N ALA A 45 11.37 6.17 -15.88
CA ALA A 45 10.69 6.80 -17.00
C ALA A 45 11.37 8.11 -17.38
N THR A 46 11.65 8.96 -16.39
CA THR A 46 12.36 10.24 -16.60
C THR A 46 13.73 10.00 -17.23
N GLY A 47 14.51 9.04 -16.72
CA GLY A 47 15.79 8.66 -17.30
C GLY A 47 15.68 8.22 -18.76
N PHE A 48 14.75 7.32 -19.08
CA PHE A 48 14.57 6.83 -20.45
C PHE A 48 14.15 7.94 -21.43
N TRP A 49 13.31 8.87 -21.00
CA TRP A 49 12.96 10.04 -21.82
C TRP A 49 14.18 10.93 -22.09
N VAL A 50 15.03 11.15 -21.09
CA VAL A 50 16.27 11.93 -21.24
C VAL A 50 17.27 11.24 -22.17
N TYR A 51 17.38 9.91 -22.10
CA TYR A 51 18.30 9.14 -22.95
C TYR A 51 17.74 8.81 -24.34
N GLY A 52 16.50 9.18 -24.64
CA GLY A 52 15.87 8.92 -25.95
C GLY A 52 15.36 7.48 -26.14
N GLU A 53 15.38 6.67 -25.08
CA GLU A 53 14.86 5.28 -25.06
C GLU A 53 13.33 5.27 -24.94
N THR A 54 12.66 5.67 -26.02
CA THR A 54 11.21 5.90 -26.06
C THR A 54 10.37 4.67 -25.67
N THR A 55 10.72 3.47 -26.13
CA THR A 55 9.99 2.23 -25.78
C THR A 55 9.99 1.98 -24.28
N PHE A 56 11.16 2.02 -23.64
CA PHE A 56 11.29 1.82 -22.20
C PHE A 56 10.68 2.98 -21.40
N GLY A 57 10.79 4.21 -21.90
CA GLY A 57 10.17 5.39 -21.31
C GLY A 57 8.65 5.28 -21.26
N ILE A 58 8.01 4.83 -22.34
CA ILE A 58 6.56 4.60 -22.39
C ILE A 58 6.15 3.53 -21.39
N VAL A 59 6.84 2.38 -21.38
CA VAL A 59 6.52 1.28 -20.45
C VAL A 59 6.64 1.72 -18.99
N ALA A 60 7.74 2.37 -18.62
CA ALA A 60 7.96 2.87 -17.27
C ALA A 60 6.92 3.94 -16.87
N THR A 61 6.52 4.81 -17.81
CA THR A 61 5.49 5.82 -17.58
C THR A 61 4.12 5.19 -17.33
N ILE A 62 3.75 4.15 -18.08
CA ILE A 62 2.50 3.40 -17.88
C ILE A 62 2.49 2.75 -16.49
N ILE A 63 3.60 2.12 -16.08
CA ILE A 63 3.72 1.49 -14.75
C ILE A 63 3.57 2.55 -13.65
N ALA A 64 4.21 3.72 -13.80
CA ALA A 64 4.11 4.81 -12.82
C ALA A 64 2.66 5.33 -12.71
N ILE A 65 1.97 5.55 -13.83
CA ILE A 65 0.57 5.98 -13.83
C ILE A 65 -0.31 4.91 -13.18
N PHE A 66 -0.14 3.64 -13.55
CA PHE A 66 -0.93 2.54 -13.01
C PHE A 66 -0.74 2.42 -11.49
N GLY A 67 0.50 2.46 -11.01
CA GLY A 67 0.82 2.46 -9.58
C GLY A 67 0.18 3.64 -8.84
N ALA A 68 0.27 4.85 -9.40
CA ALA A 68 -0.39 6.03 -8.84
C ALA A 68 -1.92 5.84 -8.76
N THR A 69 -2.57 5.33 -9.80
CA THR A 69 -4.02 5.10 -9.79
C THR A 69 -4.44 4.06 -8.74
N ILE A 70 -3.65 3.00 -8.54
CA ILE A 70 -3.92 2.00 -7.49
C ILE A 70 -3.80 2.63 -6.11
N ILE A 71 -2.75 3.42 -5.85
CA ILE A 71 -2.56 4.12 -4.57
C ILE A 71 -3.75 5.03 -4.29
N PHE A 72 -4.17 5.85 -5.26
CA PHE A 72 -5.36 6.70 -5.11
C PHE A 72 -6.62 5.88 -4.78
N ARG A 73 -6.77 4.68 -5.32
CA ARG A 73 -7.89 3.80 -5.02
C ARG A 73 -7.79 3.17 -3.64
N ILE A 74 -6.59 2.81 -3.18
CA ILE A 74 -6.35 2.29 -1.83
C ILE A 74 -6.60 3.38 -0.79
N LEU A 75 -6.10 4.59 -1.00
CA LEU A 75 -6.31 5.74 -0.11
C LEU A 75 -7.80 6.05 0.10
N ARG A 76 -8.64 5.90 -0.93
CA ARG A 76 -10.10 6.04 -0.81
C ARG A 76 -10.78 4.94 0.01
N ARG A 77 -10.11 3.80 0.24
CA ARG A 77 -10.63 2.68 1.03
C ARG A 77 -10.10 2.65 2.46
N LEU A 78 -8.99 3.34 2.73
CA LEU A 78 -8.49 3.49 4.09
C LEU A 78 -9.49 4.31 4.90
N LYS A 79 -9.83 3.80 6.07
CA LYS A 79 -10.67 4.52 7.04
C LYS A 79 -9.70 5.17 8.00
N PHE A 80 -9.63 6.50 7.95
CA PHE A 80 -8.90 7.26 8.94
C PHE A 80 -9.85 7.40 10.13
N GLU A 81 -9.70 6.49 11.10
CA GLU A 81 -10.33 6.58 12.42
C GLU A 81 -9.44 7.36 13.40
#